data_AF-E3LI87-F1
#
_entry.id   AF-E3LI87-F1
#
_cell.length_a   1.000
_cell.length_b   1.000
_cell.length_c   1.000
_cell.angle_alpha   90.00
_cell.angle_beta   90.00
_cell.angle_gamma   90.00
#
_symmetry.space_group_name_H-M   'P 1'
#
loop_
_entity.id
_entity.type
_entity.pdbx_description
1 polymer ?
#
loop_
_entity_poly.entity_id
_entity_poly.type
_entity_poly.pdbx_seq_one_letter_code
_entity_poly.pdbx_strand_id
1 'polypeptide(L)'
;MGPHQLTPPKLGCLPIRETVIVLCVLGLLFSAVSLILQVHHPLFYVVFGLLTNFFVLFGVVKKNEFVLRWSQHLCFVCFIFGIIMVCIFPVVFSCYVSSGLFVHREFYGIESLRKAQHLGFYEKTGIESELAIGEEAERIFNKLSKMRNPEKEAQNLFVVGIMAGIFAQIAMILANALNYMEYVMIKRFKEYVIATNELERAQPLV
;
A
#
# COMPACT_ATOMS: atom_id res chain seq x y z
N MET A 1 -41.83 -15.86 -6.84
CA MET A 1 -40.67 -15.02 -7.22
C MET A 1 -41.13 -14.10 -8.34
N GLY A 2 -41.29 -12.81 -8.07
CA GLY A 2 -41.86 -11.86 -9.03
C GLY A 2 -40.89 -11.53 -10.17
N PRO A 3 -41.36 -11.16 -11.38
CA PRO A 3 -40.58 -11.21 -12.62
C PRO A 3 -39.52 -10.11 -12.83
N HIS A 4 -39.19 -9.31 -11.81
CA HIS A 4 -38.50 -8.02 -12.01
C HIS A 4 -37.43 -7.68 -10.97
N GLN A 5 -36.64 -8.66 -10.52
CA GLN A 5 -35.44 -8.37 -9.71
C GLN A 5 -34.18 -8.54 -10.56
N LEU A 6 -33.49 -7.42 -10.86
CA LEU A 6 -32.16 -7.49 -11.47
C LEU A 6 -31.19 -8.18 -10.51
N THR A 7 -30.48 -9.19 -11.02
CA THR A 7 -29.47 -9.90 -10.23
C THR A 7 -28.26 -8.99 -9.97
N PRO A 8 -27.72 -8.98 -8.74
CA PRO A 8 -26.57 -8.16 -8.41
C PRO A 8 -25.36 -8.58 -9.24
N PRO A 9 -24.55 -7.61 -9.73
CA PRO A 9 -23.47 -7.90 -10.66
C PRO A 9 -22.33 -8.63 -9.93
N LYS A 10 -21.75 -9.62 -10.62
CA LYS A 10 -20.65 -10.46 -10.11
C LYS A 10 -19.40 -10.26 -10.96
N LEU A 11 -18.24 -10.32 -10.32
CA LEU A 11 -16.94 -10.33 -10.99
C LEU A 11 -16.38 -11.76 -10.88
N GLY A 12 -16.59 -12.58 -11.90
CA GLY A 12 -16.36 -14.02 -11.81
C GLY A 12 -17.27 -14.65 -10.75
N CYS A 13 -16.68 -15.22 -9.70
CA CYS A 13 -17.41 -15.82 -8.58
C CYS A 13 -17.69 -14.85 -7.41
N LEU A 14 -17.11 -13.65 -7.43
CA LEU A 14 -17.19 -12.72 -6.31
C LEU A 14 -18.32 -11.70 -6.49
N PRO A 15 -19.15 -11.47 -5.46
CA PRO A 15 -20.17 -10.45 -5.54
C PRO A 15 -19.51 -9.06 -5.39
N ILE A 16 -19.80 -8.18 -6.35
CA ILE A 16 -19.04 -6.94 -6.56
C ILE A 16 -19.14 -6.00 -5.36
N ARG A 17 -20.34 -5.87 -4.77
CA ARG A 17 -20.60 -4.95 -3.68
C ARG A 17 -19.76 -5.27 -2.45
N GLU A 18 -19.76 -6.53 -2.05
CA GLU A 18 -19.05 -7.05 -0.88
C GLU A 18 -17.55 -6.93 -1.10
N THR A 19 -17.08 -7.20 -2.31
CA THR A 19 -15.65 -7.13 -2.64
C THR A 19 -15.15 -5.68 -2.57
N VAL A 20 -15.89 -4.71 -3.11
CA VAL A 20 -15.53 -3.28 -3.00
C VAL A 20 -15.55 -2.83 -1.55
N ILE A 21 -16.55 -3.24 -0.75
CA ILE A 21 -16.60 -2.92 0.68
C ILE A 21 -15.36 -3.46 1.41
N VAL A 22 -14.97 -4.71 1.16
CA VAL A 22 -13.78 -5.32 1.76
C VAL A 22 -12.51 -4.57 1.34
N LEU A 23 -12.36 -4.21 0.07
CA LEU A 23 -11.22 -3.41 -0.39
C LEU A 23 -11.15 -2.05 0.32
N CYS A 24 -12.28 -1.34 0.44
CA CYS A 24 -12.31 -0.06 1.15
C CYS A 24 -11.94 -0.21 2.64
N VAL A 25 -12.46 -1.24 3.32
CA VAL A 25 -12.12 -1.50 4.73
C VAL A 25 -10.63 -1.81 4.89
N LEU A 26 -10.05 -2.63 4.01
CA LEU A 26 -8.61 -2.90 4.00
C LEU A 26 -7.80 -1.62 3.75
N GLY A 27 -8.22 -0.76 2.83
CA GLY A 27 -7.59 0.52 2.56
C GLY A 27 -7.61 1.47 3.76
N LEU A 28 -8.73 1.50 4.49
CA LEU A 28 -8.86 2.27 5.73
C LEU A 28 -7.95 1.72 6.83
N LEU A 29 -7.90 0.40 7.02
CA LEU A 29 -7.01 -0.24 7.98
C LEU A 29 -5.55 0.04 7.65
N PHE A 30 -5.16 -0.06 6.39
CA PHE A 30 -3.80 0.21 5.95
C PHE A 30 -3.41 1.68 6.21
N SER A 31 -4.32 2.61 5.93
CA SER A 31 -4.13 4.03 6.20
C SER A 31 -3.99 4.32 7.70
N ALA A 32 -4.78 3.65 8.54
CA ALA A 32 -4.71 3.79 10.00
C ALA A 32 -3.41 3.20 10.58
N VAL A 33 -3.01 2.01 10.12
CA VAL A 33 -1.73 1.38 10.52
C VAL A 33 -0.55 2.26 10.13
N SER A 34 -0.60 2.88 8.94
CA SER A 34 0.44 3.80 8.48
C SER A 34 0.59 5.03 9.39
N LEU A 35 -0.49 5.54 9.98
CA LEU A 35 -0.42 6.62 10.98
C LEU A 35 0.26 6.18 12.27
N ILE A 36 -0.02 4.97 12.73
CA ILE A 36 0.51 4.44 13.99
C ILE A 36 2.01 4.17 13.87
N LEU A 37 2.45 3.61 12.74
CA LEU A 37 3.84 3.20 12.54
C LEU A 37 4.79 4.36 12.19
N GLN A 38 4.32 5.61 12.17
CA GLN A 38 5.10 6.80 11.77
C GLN A 38 5.97 6.57 10.53
N VAL A 39 5.46 5.77 9.58
CA VAL A 39 6.12 5.63 8.29
C VAL A 39 6.10 7.03 7.67
N HIS A 40 7.26 7.50 7.18
CA HIS A 40 7.47 8.85 6.60
C HIS A 40 6.66 9.06 5.30
N HIS A 41 5.36 8.85 5.33
CA HIS A 41 4.44 9.24 4.27
C HIS A 41 4.01 10.69 4.54
N PRO A 42 3.91 11.53 3.49
CA PRO A 42 3.32 12.84 3.64
C PRO A 42 1.90 12.67 4.20
N LEU A 43 1.54 13.39 5.27
CA LEU A 43 0.20 13.36 5.89
C LEU A 43 -0.92 13.50 4.85
N PHE A 44 -0.66 14.26 3.79
CA PHE A 44 -1.54 14.42 2.64
C PHE A 44 -1.99 13.08 2.02
N TYR A 45 -1.08 12.13 1.79
CA TYR A 45 -1.42 10.85 1.18
C TYR A 45 -2.35 10.01 2.06
N VAL A 46 -2.10 10.02 3.37
CA VAL A 46 -2.92 9.28 4.34
C VAL A 46 -4.33 9.86 4.39
N VAL A 47 -4.45 11.19 4.52
CA VAL A 47 -5.76 11.86 4.57
C VAL A 47 -6.52 11.65 3.27
N PHE A 48 -5.85 11.80 2.13
CA PHE A 48 -6.43 11.56 0.81
C PHE A 48 -6.91 10.11 0.65
N GLY A 49 -6.11 9.13 1.10
CA GLY A 49 -6.46 7.72 1.09
C GLY A 49 -7.70 7.41 1.94
N LEU A 50 -7.75 7.94 3.18
CA LEU A 50 -8.90 7.79 4.06
C LEU A 50 -10.16 8.36 3.43
N LEU A 51 -10.11 9.61 2.96
CA LEU A 51 -11.26 10.29 2.36
C LEU A 51 -11.77 9.54 1.13
N THR A 52 -10.87 9.10 0.26
CA THR A 52 -11.21 8.34 -0.94
C THR A 52 -11.93 7.04 -0.60
N ASN A 53 -11.37 6.25 0.31
CA ASN A 53 -11.98 4.98 0.72
C ASN A 53 -13.32 5.18 1.42
N PHE A 54 -13.45 6.18 2.28
CA PHE A 54 -14.74 6.54 2.90
C PHE A 54 -15.78 6.96 1.87
N PHE A 55 -15.39 7.76 0.88
CA PHE A 55 -16.28 8.26 -0.16
C PHE A 55 -16.79 7.14 -1.08
N VAL A 56 -15.90 6.22 -1.49
CA VAL A 56 -16.26 5.01 -2.25
C VAL A 56 -17.19 4.12 -1.42
N LEU A 57 -16.84 3.85 -0.16
CA LEU A 57 -17.63 3.03 0.75
C LEU A 57 -19.05 3.60 0.93
N PHE A 58 -19.16 4.92 1.13
CA PHE A 58 -20.45 5.59 1.26
C PHE A 58 -21.31 5.43 0.00
N GLY A 59 -20.71 5.63 -1.19
CA GLY A 59 -21.41 5.46 -2.47
C GLY A 59 -21.96 4.05 -2.66
N VAL A 60 -21.18 3.03 -2.31
CA VAL A 60 -21.57 1.62 -2.45
C VAL A 60 -22.63 1.21 -1.41
N VAL A 61 -22.49 1.64 -0.16
CA VAL A 61 -23.43 1.29 0.92
C VAL A 61 -24.78 1.97 0.72
N LYS A 62 -24.80 3.26 0.36
CA LYS A 62 -26.04 4.03 0.16
C LYS A 62 -26.64 3.87 -1.23
N LYS A 63 -25.98 3.17 -2.16
CA LYS A 63 -26.40 3.03 -3.57
C LYS A 63 -26.73 4.39 -4.21
N ASN A 64 -25.98 5.44 -3.85
CA ASN A 64 -26.24 6.78 -4.38
C ASN A 64 -25.52 6.95 -5.71
N GLU A 65 -26.29 7.09 -6.80
CA GLU A 65 -25.77 7.21 -8.16
C GLU A 65 -24.78 8.37 -8.32
N PHE A 66 -25.08 9.53 -7.73
CA PHE A 66 -24.24 10.72 -7.84
C PHE A 66 -22.87 10.47 -7.20
N VAL A 67 -22.85 9.91 -5.99
CA VAL A 67 -21.61 9.56 -5.29
C VAL A 67 -20.83 8.51 -6.06
N LEU A 68 -21.48 7.45 -6.54
CA LEU A 68 -20.84 6.39 -7.33
C LEU A 68 -20.19 6.93 -8.62
N ARG A 69 -20.80 7.93 -9.26
CA ARG A 69 -20.24 8.60 -10.45
C ARG A 69 -18.96 9.35 -10.12
N TRP A 70 -18.95 10.12 -9.02
CA TRP A 70 -17.76 10.82 -8.55
C TRP A 70 -16.67 9.85 -8.08
N SER A 71 -17.04 8.80 -7.34
CA SER A 71 -16.13 7.74 -6.93
C SER A 71 -15.47 7.07 -8.12
N GLN A 72 -16.24 6.78 -9.19
CA GLN A 72 -15.69 6.22 -10.42
C GLN A 72 -14.66 7.16 -11.06
N HIS A 73 -14.95 8.46 -11.18
CA HIS A 73 -14.00 9.43 -11.74
C HIS A 73 -12.74 9.56 -10.89
N LEU A 74 -12.90 9.59 -9.57
CA LEU A 74 -11.78 9.69 -8.64
C LEU A 74 -10.88 8.43 -8.73
N CYS A 75 -11.45 7.22 -8.74
CA CYS A 75 -10.68 5.99 -8.95
C CYS A 75 -9.96 5.98 -10.30
N PHE A 76 -10.60 6.48 -11.37
CA PHE A 76 -9.96 6.59 -12.68
C PHE A 76 -8.76 7.55 -12.65
N VAL A 77 -8.92 8.72 -12.02
CA VAL A 77 -7.83 9.68 -11.86
C VAL A 77 -6.68 9.07 -11.06
N CYS A 78 -6.96 8.40 -9.93
CA CYS A 78 -5.96 7.68 -9.14
C CYS A 78 -5.22 6.60 -9.94
N PHE A 79 -5.94 5.86 -10.80
CA PHE A 79 -5.32 4.88 -11.69
C PHE A 79 -4.36 5.51 -12.70
N ILE A 80 -4.74 6.63 -13.32
CA ILE A 80 -3.85 7.36 -14.24
C ILE A 80 -2.61 7.88 -13.52
N PHE A 81 -2.78 8.48 -12.34
CA PHE A 81 -1.65 8.89 -11.50
C PHE A 81 -0.77 7.69 -11.12
N GLY A 82 -1.36 6.53 -10.84
CA GLY A 82 -0.66 5.27 -10.59
C GLY A 82 0.22 4.85 -11.77
N ILE A 83 -0.29 4.91 -13.00
CA ILE A 83 0.50 4.63 -14.22
C ILE A 83 1.69 5.60 -14.31
N ILE A 84 1.44 6.89 -14.13
CA ILE A 84 2.51 7.92 -14.19
C ILE A 84 3.58 7.61 -13.14
N MET A 85 3.19 7.27 -11.91
CA MET A 85 4.14 6.91 -10.86
C MET A 85 4.92 5.63 -11.17
N VAL A 86 4.29 4.62 -11.76
CA VAL A 86 4.97 3.39 -12.21
C VAL A 86 6.06 3.69 -13.26
N CYS A 87 5.86 4.71 -14.09
CA CYS A 87 6.85 5.16 -15.08
C CYS A 87 7.96 6.05 -14.48
N ILE A 88 7.61 6.93 -13.54
CA ILE A 88 8.55 7.86 -12.92
C ILE A 88 9.43 7.17 -11.87
N PHE A 89 8.87 6.22 -11.11
CA PHE A 89 9.56 5.57 -10.00
C PHE A 89 10.88 4.91 -10.39
N PRO A 90 11.01 4.14 -11.50
CA PRO A 90 12.30 3.60 -11.93
C PRO A 90 13.38 4.67 -12.10
N VAL A 91 13.01 5.83 -12.66
CA VAL A 91 13.93 6.96 -12.88
C VAL A 91 14.34 7.56 -11.55
N VAL A 92 13.37 7.87 -10.68
CA VAL A 92 13.64 8.44 -9.35
C VAL A 92 14.45 7.49 -8.48
N PHE A 93 14.10 6.20 -8.49
CA PHE A 93 14.82 5.16 -7.75
C PHE A 93 16.26 5.01 -8.25
N SER A 94 16.48 5.00 -9.57
CA SER A 94 17.82 4.97 -10.15
C SER A 94 18.65 6.19 -9.74
N CYS A 95 18.07 7.40 -9.81
CA CYS A 95 18.72 8.62 -9.33
C CYS A 95 19.02 8.55 -7.82
N TYR A 96 18.10 8.03 -7.02
CA TYR A 96 18.25 7.90 -5.57
C TYR A 96 19.35 6.91 -5.20
N VAL A 97 19.41 5.74 -5.86
CA VAL A 97 20.50 4.76 -5.71
C VAL A 97 21.83 5.35 -6.17
N SER A 98 21.88 6.00 -7.34
CA SER A 98 23.09 6.61 -7.89
C SER A 98 23.63 7.76 -7.03
N SER A 99 22.77 8.45 -6.27
CA SER A 99 23.19 9.53 -5.36
C SER A 99 23.88 9.03 -4.09
N GLY A 100 23.87 7.71 -3.84
CA GLY A 100 24.42 7.11 -2.62
C GLY A 100 23.56 7.27 -1.37
N LEU A 101 22.44 8.00 -1.44
CA LEU A 101 21.51 8.18 -0.30
C LEU A 101 20.85 6.86 0.14
N PHE A 102 20.61 5.94 -0.80
CA PHE A 102 19.97 4.64 -0.51
C PHE A 102 20.85 3.76 0.41
N VAL A 103 22.17 3.74 0.16
CA VAL A 103 23.13 2.95 0.94
C VAL A 103 23.23 3.45 2.38
N HIS A 104 23.04 4.76 2.61
CA HIS A 104 23.30 5.35 3.91
C HIS A 104 22.10 5.29 4.88
N ARG A 105 20.85 5.36 4.38
CA ARG A 105 19.66 5.60 5.25
C ARG A 105 18.85 4.34 5.57
N GLU A 106 18.51 3.51 4.59
CA GLU A 106 17.71 2.30 4.83
C GLU A 106 18.57 1.11 5.25
N PHE A 107 19.79 1.03 4.72
CA PHE A 107 20.67 -0.12 4.95
C PHE A 107 21.27 -0.17 6.36
N TYR A 108 21.69 0.98 6.92
CA TYR A 108 22.08 1.04 8.33
C TYR A 108 20.92 0.69 9.26
N GLY A 109 19.68 1.03 8.90
CA GLY A 109 18.48 0.69 9.67
C GLY A 109 18.18 -0.81 9.64
N ILE A 110 18.20 -1.43 8.46
CA ILE A 110 17.90 -2.87 8.31
C ILE A 110 19.03 -3.73 8.88
N GLU A 111 20.29 -3.33 8.73
CA GLU A 111 21.42 -4.09 9.26
C GLU A 111 21.57 -3.94 10.78
N SER A 112 21.27 -2.77 11.35
CA SER A 112 21.20 -2.60 12.81
C SER A 112 20.06 -3.43 13.42
N LEU A 113 18.89 -3.47 12.79
CA LEU A 113 17.76 -4.31 13.22
C LEU A 113 18.07 -5.81 13.10
N ARG A 114 18.62 -6.26 11.97
CA ARG A 114 18.97 -7.68 11.78
C ARG A 114 20.08 -8.12 12.73
N LYS A 115 21.08 -7.27 13.00
CA LYS A 115 22.13 -7.56 14.00
C LYS A 115 21.59 -7.55 15.43
N ALA A 116 20.71 -6.61 15.79
CA ALA A 116 20.05 -6.58 17.10
C ALA A 116 19.20 -7.86 17.34
N GLN A 117 18.52 -8.34 16.29
CA GLN A 117 17.72 -9.56 16.35
C GLN A 117 18.59 -10.83 16.46
N HIS A 118 19.72 -10.91 15.75
CA HIS A 118 20.61 -12.07 15.80
C HIS A 118 21.42 -12.17 17.11
N LEU A 119 21.56 -11.06 17.84
CA LEU A 119 22.22 -10.97 19.15
C LEU A 119 21.25 -11.17 20.33
N GLY A 120 19.99 -11.52 20.08
CA GLY A 120 19.03 -11.86 21.14
C GLY A 120 18.53 -10.68 21.98
N PHE A 121 18.66 -9.43 21.50
CA PHE A 121 18.23 -8.23 22.23
C PHE A 121 16.72 -7.97 22.15
N TYR A 122 15.92 -9.02 22.33
CA TYR A 122 14.48 -8.90 22.60
C TYR A 122 14.07 -9.83 23.74
N GLU A 123 14.85 -9.88 24.82
CA GLU A 123 14.30 -10.27 26.10
C GLU A 123 14.96 -9.52 27.27
N LYS A 124 14.08 -8.93 28.08
CA LYS A 124 14.31 -8.19 29.34
C LYS A 124 14.87 -6.77 29.27
N THR A 125 13.90 -5.85 29.28
CA THR A 125 13.89 -4.67 30.15
C THR A 125 14.69 -4.86 31.44
N GLY A 126 15.73 -4.03 31.61
CA GLY A 126 16.55 -3.92 32.82
C GLY A 126 17.55 -2.77 32.67
N ILE A 127 17.20 -1.61 33.21
CA ILE A 127 17.93 -0.34 33.16
C ILE A 127 19.17 -0.43 34.07
N GLU A 128 20.24 -1.13 33.66
CA GLU A 128 21.53 -1.06 34.39
C GLU A 128 22.76 -1.52 33.58
N SER A 129 22.64 -1.73 32.27
CA SER A 129 23.71 -2.34 31.45
C SER A 129 24.11 -1.52 30.21
N GLU A 130 23.87 -0.21 30.17
CA GLU A 130 24.24 0.60 28.98
C GLU A 130 25.76 0.84 28.85
N LEU A 131 26.51 0.84 29.96
CA LEU A 131 27.94 1.20 29.95
C LEU A 131 28.86 0.03 29.57
N ALA A 132 28.51 -1.21 29.96
CA ALA A 132 29.29 -2.41 29.65
C ALA A 132 29.05 -2.92 28.21
N ILE A 133 27.85 -2.68 27.67
CA ILE A 133 27.50 -3.04 26.28
C ILE A 133 28.29 -2.17 25.28
N GLY A 134 28.56 -0.91 25.60
CA GLY A 134 29.30 0.00 24.72
C GLY A 134 30.73 -0.48 24.41
N GLU A 135 31.46 -0.95 25.43
CA GLU A 135 32.87 -1.31 25.29
C GLU A 135 33.06 -2.66 24.57
N GLU A 136 32.20 -3.65 24.83
CA GLU A 136 32.18 -4.92 24.09
C GLU A 136 31.65 -4.74 22.66
N ALA A 137 30.61 -3.91 22.47
CA ALA A 137 30.11 -3.58 21.14
C ALA A 137 31.18 -2.90 20.30
N GLU A 138 31.94 -1.94 20.87
CA GLU A 138 33.02 -1.24 20.18
C GLU A 138 34.18 -2.19 19.82
N ARG A 139 34.54 -3.12 20.72
CA ARG A 139 35.56 -4.14 20.47
C ARG A 139 35.14 -5.13 19.38
N ILE A 140 33.86 -5.51 19.32
CA ILE A 140 33.26 -6.35 18.27
C ILE A 140 33.18 -5.57 16.95
N PHE A 141 32.80 -4.29 16.99
CA PHE A 141 32.72 -3.42 15.81
C PHE A 141 34.10 -3.22 15.17
N ASN A 142 35.13 -3.05 15.99
CA ASN A 142 36.51 -2.88 15.54
C ASN A 142 37.13 -4.20 15.01
N LYS A 143 36.64 -5.36 15.47
CA LYS A 143 37.01 -6.67 14.92
C LYS A 143 36.28 -6.98 13.61
N LEU A 144 35.01 -6.58 13.51
CA LEU A 144 34.20 -6.67 12.30
C LEU A 144 34.71 -5.73 11.21
N SER A 145 35.12 -4.51 11.56
CA SER A 145 35.72 -3.56 10.60
C SER A 145 37.01 -4.10 10.00
N LYS A 146 37.81 -4.85 10.77
CA LYS A 146 39.04 -5.53 10.32
C LYS A 146 38.80 -6.78 9.47
N MET A 147 37.65 -7.45 9.59
CA MET A 147 37.26 -8.58 8.73
C MET A 147 36.42 -8.16 7.52
N ARG A 148 36.12 -6.86 7.39
CA ARG A 148 35.26 -6.29 6.36
C ARG A 148 36.02 -6.24 5.04
N ASN A 149 35.63 -7.06 4.07
CA ASN A 149 36.05 -6.87 2.68
C ASN A 149 35.07 -5.88 2.04
N PRO A 150 35.46 -4.60 1.88
CA PRO A 150 34.56 -3.53 1.43
C PRO A 150 34.00 -3.81 0.03
N GLU A 151 34.73 -4.58 -0.79
CA GLU A 151 34.32 -4.94 -2.14
C GLU A 151 33.17 -5.96 -2.15
N LYS A 152 33.26 -7.01 -1.32
CA LYS A 152 32.17 -8.01 -1.18
C LYS A 152 30.90 -7.41 -0.59
N GLU A 153 31.06 -6.47 0.32
CA GLU A 153 29.91 -5.80 0.92
C GLU A 153 29.22 -4.85 -0.06
N ALA A 154 29.99 -4.05 -0.79
CA ALA A 154 29.47 -3.21 -1.86
C ALA A 154 28.68 -4.04 -2.90
N GLN A 155 29.19 -5.23 -3.26
CA GLN A 155 28.49 -6.16 -4.14
C GLN A 155 27.16 -6.67 -3.54
N ASN A 156 27.15 -7.10 -2.29
CA ASN A 156 25.92 -7.57 -1.62
C ASN A 156 24.87 -6.44 -1.50
N LEU A 157 25.30 -5.22 -1.16
CA LEU A 157 24.45 -4.04 -1.08
C LEU A 157 23.82 -3.71 -2.42
N PHE A 158 24.62 -3.77 -3.50
CA PHE A 158 24.15 -3.56 -4.86
C PHE A 158 23.07 -4.59 -5.26
N VAL A 159 23.30 -5.87 -5.00
CA VAL A 159 22.34 -6.95 -5.31
C VAL A 159 21.03 -6.76 -4.56
N VAL A 160 21.08 -6.44 -3.26
CA VAL A 160 19.86 -6.19 -2.48
C VAL A 160 19.13 -4.94 -2.97
N GLY A 161 19.85 -3.87 -3.33
CA GLY A 161 19.25 -2.67 -3.92
C GLY A 161 18.49 -2.95 -5.21
N ILE A 162 19.07 -3.78 -6.10
CA ILE A 162 18.38 -4.25 -7.31
C ILE A 162 17.14 -5.06 -6.95
N MET A 163 17.25 -6.02 -6.03
CA MET A 163 16.12 -6.86 -5.62
C MET A 163 14.98 -6.05 -5.00
N ALA A 164 15.29 -5.08 -4.14
CA ALA A 164 14.32 -4.17 -3.53
C ALA A 164 13.63 -3.29 -4.60
N GLY A 165 14.40 -2.76 -5.56
CA GLY A 165 13.86 -1.98 -6.68
C GLY A 165 12.90 -2.79 -7.56
N ILE A 166 13.27 -4.02 -7.93
CA ILE A 166 12.40 -4.93 -8.69
C ILE A 166 11.14 -5.25 -7.90
N PHE A 167 11.27 -5.58 -6.62
CA PHE A 167 10.13 -5.90 -5.76
C PHE A 167 9.17 -4.71 -5.63
N ALA A 168 9.70 -3.51 -5.41
CA ALA A 168 8.91 -2.28 -5.35
C ALA A 168 8.16 -2.03 -6.69
N GLN A 169 8.84 -2.26 -7.83
CA GLN A 169 8.22 -2.12 -9.14
C GLN A 169 7.05 -3.09 -9.34
N ILE A 170 7.23 -4.36 -9.00
CA ILE A 170 6.18 -5.38 -9.07
C ILE A 170 5.01 -5.00 -8.15
N ALA A 171 5.30 -4.59 -6.91
CA ALA A 171 4.28 -4.18 -5.95
C ALA A 171 3.45 -3.00 -6.45
N MET A 172 4.07 -1.99 -7.07
CA MET A 172 3.34 -0.86 -7.66
C MET A 172 2.46 -1.27 -8.85
N ILE A 173 2.95 -2.16 -9.72
CA ILE A 173 2.15 -2.67 -10.85
C ILE A 173 0.92 -3.41 -10.32
N LEU A 174 1.10 -4.27 -9.31
CA LEU A 174 0.00 -4.99 -8.66
C LEU A 174 -0.98 -4.04 -7.98
N ALA A 175 -0.49 -3.03 -7.24
CA ALA A 175 -1.34 -2.02 -6.61
C ALA A 175 -2.16 -1.24 -7.66
N ASN A 176 -1.55 -0.89 -8.78
CA ASN A 176 -2.25 -0.18 -9.85
C ASN A 176 -3.28 -1.08 -10.57
N ALA A 177 -3.00 -2.38 -10.70
CA ALA A 177 -3.96 -3.35 -11.20
C ALA A 177 -5.17 -3.50 -10.25
N LEU A 178 -4.95 -3.48 -8.93
CA LEU A 178 -6.04 -3.47 -7.94
C LEU A 178 -6.90 -2.20 -8.04
N ASN A 179 -6.28 -1.03 -8.21
CA ASN A 179 -7.01 0.23 -8.46
C ASN A 179 -7.88 0.15 -9.73
N TYR A 180 -7.35 -0.44 -10.80
CA TYR A 180 -8.12 -0.66 -12.02
C TYR A 180 -9.32 -1.61 -11.78
N MET A 181 -9.10 -2.69 -11.04
CA MET A 181 -10.17 -3.62 -10.67
C MET A 181 -11.27 -2.92 -9.87
N GLU A 182 -10.90 -2.08 -8.90
CA GLU A 182 -11.84 -1.28 -8.12
C GLU A 182 -12.65 -0.33 -9.01
N TYR A 183 -11.99 0.38 -9.93
CA TYR A 183 -12.66 1.23 -10.92
C TYR A 183 -13.70 0.45 -11.74
N VAL A 184 -13.34 -0.72 -12.28
CA VAL A 184 -14.27 -1.56 -13.08
C VAL A 184 -15.44 -2.06 -12.23
N MET A 185 -15.17 -2.45 -10.98
CA MET A 185 -16.21 -2.88 -10.04
C MET A 185 -17.20 -1.76 -9.74
N ILE A 186 -16.72 -0.56 -9.43
CA ILE A 186 -17.58 0.62 -9.18
C ILE A 186 -18.39 0.95 -10.43
N LYS A 187 -17.78 0.93 -11.63
CA LYS A 187 -18.48 1.17 -12.90
C LYS A 187 -19.66 0.21 -13.08
N ARG A 188 -19.43 -1.10 -12.93
CA ARG A 188 -20.47 -2.13 -13.07
C ARG A 188 -21.55 -2.00 -12.00
N PHE A 189 -21.18 -1.70 -10.77
CA PHE A 189 -22.13 -1.51 -9.68
C PHE A 189 -23.01 -0.27 -9.91
N LYS A 190 -22.42 0.82 -10.42
CA LYS A 190 -23.16 2.04 -10.79
C LYS A 190 -24.19 1.74 -11.88
N GLU A 191 -23.81 1.05 -12.96
CA GLU A 191 -24.72 0.65 -14.03
C GLU A 191 -25.89 -0.20 -13.49
N TYR A 192 -25.61 -1.13 -12.58
CA TYR A 192 -26.66 -1.90 -11.89
C TYR A 192 -27.61 -1.03 -11.05
N VAL A 193 -27.08 -0.08 -10.29
CA VAL A 193 -27.90 0.85 -9.48
C VAL A 193 -28.80 1.71 -10.36
N ILE A 194 -28.28 2.23 -11.48
CA ILE A 194 -29.08 3.01 -12.45
C ILE A 194 -30.21 2.16 -13.01
N ALA A 195 -29.91 0.96 -13.51
CA ALA A 195 -30.92 0.06 -14.07
C ALA A 195 -31.99 -0.34 -13.05
N THR A 196 -31.60 -0.54 -11.79
CA THR A 196 -32.54 -0.84 -10.70
C THR A 196 -33.45 0.35 -10.40
N ASN A 197 -32.90 1.56 -10.30
CA ASN A 197 -33.67 2.77 -10.05
C ASN A 197 -34.64 3.09 -11.21
N GLU A 198 -34.24 2.83 -12.46
CA GLU A 198 -35.11 2.99 -13.64
C GLU A 198 -36.27 2.00 -13.63
N LEU A 199 -36.01 0.74 -13.26
CA LEU A 199 -37.05 -0.29 -13.14
C LEU A 199 -38.06 0.03 -12.03
N GLU A 200 -37.58 0.48 -10.86
CA GLU A 200 -38.44 0.92 -9.75
C GLU A 200 -39.32 2.11 -10.14
N ARG A 201 -38.81 3.06 -10.95
CA ARG A 201 -39.61 4.18 -11.47
C ARG A 201 -40.61 3.76 -12.55
N ALA A 202 -40.30 2.74 -13.34
CA ALA A 202 -41.13 2.25 -14.43
C ALA A 202 -42.30 1.37 -13.95
N GLN A 203 -42.23 0.82 -12.73
CA GLN A 203 -43.34 0.12 -12.09
C GLN A 203 -44.19 1.13 -11.31
N PRO A 204 -45.38 1.52 -11.80
CA PRO A 204 -46.26 2.37 -11.01
C PRO A 204 -46.68 1.60 -9.76
N LEU A 205 -46.56 2.27 -8.60
CA LEU A 205 -47.08 1.80 -7.32
C LEU A 205 -48.56 1.44 -7.50
N VAL A 206 -48.87 0.14 -7.47
CA VAL A 206 -50.24 -0.38 -7.32
C VAL A 206 -50.59 -0.38 -5.84
#